data_AF-A0A431MLI3-F1
#
_entry.id   AF-A0A431MLI3-F1
#
_cell.length_a   1.000
_cell.length_b   1.000
_cell.length_c   1.000
_cell.angle_alpha   90.00
_cell.angle_beta   90.00
_cell.angle_gamma   90.00
#
_symmetry.space_group_name_H-M   'P 1'
#
loop_
_entity.id
_entity.type
_entity.pdbx_description
1 polymer ?
#
loop_
_entity_poly.entity_id
_entity_poly.type
_entity_poly.pdbx_seq_one_letter_code
_entity_poly.pdbx_strand_id
1 'polypeptide(L)'
;MTKTNLLLFVCFAAMLASCTMTTTKTKDPVFTDMGKVQNELVSIVKAENINLTGKEITTNKKTTSELEIAITNGANIPIADGERKALGKSIATSIKHNLKDPNEFDKYTVLFVTKVESGSVTKRNWVGNVFESTEL
;
A
#
# COMPACT_ATOMS: atom_id res chain seq x y z
N MET A 1 -16.74 -53.79 7.90
CA MET A 1 -17.31 -52.44 7.75
C MET A 1 -16.33 -51.43 8.36
N THR A 2 -15.14 -51.21 7.75
CA THR A 2 -14.04 -50.51 8.46
C THR A 2 -13.06 -49.72 7.59
N LYS A 3 -12.95 -49.95 6.26
CA LYS A 3 -11.95 -49.26 5.42
C LYS A 3 -12.43 -47.94 4.81
N THR A 4 -13.71 -47.82 4.48
CA THR A 4 -14.26 -46.62 3.80
C THR A 4 -14.38 -45.41 4.74
N ASN A 5 -14.65 -45.64 6.04
CA ASN A 5 -14.78 -44.58 7.02
C ASN A 5 -13.44 -43.96 7.42
N LEU A 6 -12.33 -44.71 7.37
CA LEU A 6 -10.99 -44.20 7.67
C LEU A 6 -10.49 -43.23 6.60
N LEU A 7 -10.80 -43.51 5.32
CA LEU A 7 -10.39 -42.68 4.18
C LEU A 7 -11.10 -41.32 4.18
N LEU A 8 -12.38 -41.30 4.56
CA LEU A 8 -13.16 -40.07 4.76
C LEU A 8 -12.61 -39.19 5.89
N PHE A 9 -12.15 -39.80 7.00
CA PHE A 9 -11.53 -39.07 8.11
C PHE A 9 -10.18 -38.45 7.75
N VAL A 10 -9.36 -39.13 6.96
CA VAL A 10 -8.05 -38.60 6.50
C VAL A 10 -8.24 -37.42 5.52
N CYS A 11 -9.22 -37.50 4.62
CA CYS A 11 -9.56 -36.40 3.72
C CYS A 11 -10.09 -35.16 4.47
N PHE A 12 -10.87 -35.36 5.55
CA PHE A 12 -11.40 -34.26 6.35
C PHE A 12 -10.30 -33.55 7.17
N ALA A 13 -9.31 -34.29 7.67
CA ALA A 13 -8.17 -33.73 8.40
C ALA A 13 -7.22 -32.93 7.48
N ALA A 14 -7.06 -33.33 6.22
CA ALA A 14 -6.23 -32.61 5.24
C ALA A 14 -6.81 -31.23 4.86
N MET A 15 -8.14 -31.06 4.91
CA MET A 15 -8.78 -29.78 4.61
C MET A 15 -8.59 -28.73 5.72
N LEU A 16 -8.38 -29.14 6.97
CA LEU A 16 -8.17 -28.23 8.11
C LEU A 16 -6.76 -27.60 8.14
N ALA A 17 -5.81 -28.17 7.39
CA ALA A 17 -4.43 -27.67 7.33
C ALA A 17 -4.22 -26.52 6.32
N SER A 18 -5.23 -26.15 5.53
CA SER A 18 -5.10 -25.16 4.44
C SER A 18 -5.49 -23.72 4.83
N CYS A 19 -5.69 -23.45 6.13
CA CYS A 19 -5.98 -22.09 6.58
C CYS A 19 -4.77 -21.18 6.33
N THR A 20 -4.89 -20.27 5.37
CA THR A 20 -3.92 -19.19 5.17
C THR A 20 -4.10 -18.20 6.32
N MET A 21 -3.08 -18.06 7.16
CA MET A 21 -3.06 -17.06 8.22
C MET A 21 -2.39 -15.78 7.68
N THR A 22 -3.15 -14.69 7.67
CA THR A 22 -2.64 -13.35 7.35
C THR A 22 -2.77 -12.46 8.58
N THR A 23 -1.67 -11.84 9.00
CA THR A 23 -1.68 -10.80 10.03
C THR A 23 -1.21 -9.48 9.42
N THR A 24 -1.77 -8.37 9.89
CA THR A 24 -1.36 -7.01 9.50
C THR A 24 -1.03 -6.22 10.74
N LYS A 25 0.10 -5.52 10.73
CA LYS A 25 0.54 -4.62 11.81
C LYS A 25 0.89 -3.27 11.22
N THR A 26 0.58 -2.19 11.94
CA THR A 26 1.04 -0.86 11.55
C THR A 26 2.56 -0.75 11.71
N LYS A 27 3.21 -0.10 10.76
CA LYS A 27 4.65 0.23 10.77
C LYS A 27 4.80 1.66 10.29
N ASP A 28 4.86 2.62 11.20
CA ASP A 28 4.93 4.03 10.82
C ASP A 28 6.27 4.35 10.17
N PRO A 29 6.29 5.06 9.02
CA PRO A 29 7.54 5.43 8.35
C PRO A 29 8.32 6.43 9.20
N VAL A 30 9.65 6.25 9.27
CA VAL A 30 10.53 7.17 9.99
C VAL A 30 11.30 8.02 8.98
N PHE A 31 11.11 9.33 9.02
CA PHE A 31 11.79 10.28 8.13
C PHE A 31 12.96 10.98 8.83
N THR A 32 13.99 11.31 8.06
CA THR A 32 15.11 12.13 8.57
C THR A 32 14.67 13.57 8.81
N ASP A 33 13.87 14.12 7.89
CA ASP A 33 13.33 15.48 7.96
C ASP A 33 11.94 15.53 7.29
N MET A 34 10.89 15.62 8.13
CA MET A 34 9.51 15.68 7.64
C MET A 34 9.20 16.99 6.88
N GLY A 35 9.85 18.10 7.23
CA GLY A 35 9.66 19.38 6.54
C GLY A 35 10.19 19.32 5.11
N LYS A 36 11.35 18.67 4.93
CA LYS A 36 11.90 18.39 3.60
C LYS A 36 10.97 17.49 2.77
N VAL A 37 10.47 16.40 3.35
CA VAL A 37 9.50 15.49 2.70
C VAL A 37 8.29 16.28 2.21
N GLN A 38 7.70 17.10 3.08
CA GLN A 38 6.52 17.89 2.74
C GLN A 38 6.80 18.86 1.58
N ASN A 39 7.95 19.55 1.60
CA ASN A 39 8.33 20.47 0.54
C ASN A 39 8.55 19.76 -0.80
N GLU A 40 9.25 18.62 -0.80
CA GLU A 40 9.47 17.83 -2.01
C GLU A 40 8.15 17.30 -2.58
N LEU A 41 7.28 16.73 -1.74
CA LEU A 41 5.98 16.23 -2.20
C LEU A 41 5.09 17.34 -2.76
N VAL A 42 5.02 18.51 -2.12
CA VAL A 42 4.25 19.65 -2.62
C VAL A 42 4.80 20.18 -3.96
N SER A 43 6.11 20.04 -4.19
CA SER A 43 6.73 20.39 -5.48
C SER A 43 6.35 19.42 -6.61
N ILE A 44 6.08 18.15 -6.27
CA ILE A 44 5.67 17.11 -7.23
C ILE A 44 4.15 17.15 -7.48
N VAL A 45 3.36 17.25 -6.39
CA VAL A 45 1.90 17.24 -6.45
C VAL A 45 1.31 18.11 -5.34
N LYS A 46 0.49 19.10 -5.74
CA LYS A 46 -0.35 19.84 -4.80
C LYS A 46 -1.61 19.01 -4.52
N ALA A 47 -2.01 18.89 -3.26
CA ALA A 47 -3.17 18.09 -2.86
C ALA A 47 -3.84 18.70 -1.64
N GLU A 48 -5.10 18.33 -1.39
CA GLU A 48 -5.82 18.68 -0.15
C GLU A 48 -5.15 18.01 1.05
N ASN A 49 -4.77 16.74 0.88
CA ASN A 49 -4.14 15.96 1.92
C ASN A 49 -3.27 14.87 1.30
N ILE A 50 -2.11 14.60 1.94
CA ILE A 50 -1.24 13.47 1.62
C ILE A 50 -1.06 12.67 2.91
N ASN A 51 -1.47 11.40 2.89
CA ASN A 51 -1.34 10.49 4.02
C ASN A 51 -0.30 9.41 3.71
N LEU A 52 0.52 9.11 4.71
CA LEU A 52 1.57 8.10 4.64
C LEU A 52 1.29 7.05 5.72
N THR A 53 0.98 5.83 5.31
CA THR A 53 0.62 4.75 6.23
C THR A 53 1.43 3.52 5.89
N GLY A 54 2.31 3.10 6.79
CA GLY A 54 3.06 1.87 6.62
C GLY A 54 2.43 0.69 7.36
N LYS A 55 2.59 -0.50 6.81
CA LYS A 55 2.09 -1.75 7.38
C LYS A 55 3.03 -2.91 7.07
N GLU A 56 3.07 -3.88 7.98
CA GLU A 56 3.66 -5.19 7.75
C GLU A 56 2.54 -6.21 7.60
N ILE A 57 2.59 -6.96 6.51
CA ILE A 57 1.67 -8.04 6.21
C ILE A 57 2.45 -9.34 6.29
N THR A 58 2.05 -10.24 7.18
CA THR A 58 2.60 -11.61 7.24
C THR A 58 1.56 -12.58 6.72
N THR A 59 1.85 -13.25 5.60
CA THR A 59 1.02 -14.33 5.04
C THR A 59 1.84 -15.60 4.98
N ASN A 60 1.36 -16.67 5.61
CA ASN A 60 2.03 -17.98 5.62
C ASN A 60 3.53 -17.89 6.00
N LYS A 61 3.85 -17.12 7.06
CA LYS A 61 5.20 -16.84 7.59
C LYS A 61 6.11 -15.96 6.71
N LYS A 62 5.65 -15.50 5.55
CA LYS A 62 6.36 -14.50 4.75
C LYS A 62 5.86 -13.13 5.16
N THR A 63 6.77 -12.27 5.60
CA THR A 63 6.47 -10.88 5.95
C THR A 63 6.86 -9.97 4.79
N THR A 64 5.98 -9.03 4.46
CA THR A 64 6.23 -7.96 3.51
C THR A 64 5.83 -6.64 4.17
N SER A 65 6.65 -5.62 3.97
CA SER A 65 6.42 -4.27 4.44
C SER A 65 5.96 -3.37 3.29
N GLU A 66 4.85 -2.66 3.49
CA GLU A 66 4.25 -1.80 2.48
C GLU A 66 4.03 -0.38 3.04
N LEU A 67 4.42 0.63 2.27
CA LEU A 67 4.10 2.03 2.55
C LEU A 67 3.04 2.52 1.57
N GLU A 68 1.87 2.89 2.09
CA GLU A 68 0.79 3.50 1.31
C GLU A 68 0.90 5.03 1.34
N ILE A 69 0.85 5.64 0.17
CA ILE A 69 0.94 7.08 -0.07
C ILE A 69 -0.39 7.50 -0.73
N ALA A 70 -1.31 8.03 0.06
CA ALA A 70 -2.63 8.43 -0.41
C ALA A 70 -2.69 9.95 -0.64
N ILE A 71 -2.88 10.35 -1.89
CA ILE A 71 -2.95 11.74 -2.35
C ILE A 71 -4.42 12.07 -2.59
N THR A 72 -5.03 12.81 -1.67
CA THR A 72 -6.45 13.19 -1.74
C THR A 72 -6.62 14.51 -2.49
N ASN A 73 -7.48 14.49 -3.51
CA ASN A 73 -7.81 15.65 -4.34
C ASN A 73 -6.55 16.35 -4.87
N GLY A 74 -5.61 15.57 -5.42
CA GLY A 74 -4.42 16.09 -6.08
C GLY A 74 -4.76 16.95 -7.30
N ALA A 75 -4.03 18.04 -7.49
CA ALA A 75 -4.13 18.92 -8.64
C ALA A 75 -3.38 18.33 -9.84
N ASN A 76 -3.96 18.47 -11.04
CA ASN A 76 -3.34 18.07 -12.32
C ASN A 76 -2.89 16.60 -12.38
N ILE A 77 -3.60 15.68 -11.70
CA ILE A 77 -3.31 14.24 -11.82
C ILE A 77 -3.63 13.79 -13.26
N PRO A 78 -2.68 13.20 -13.99
CA PRO A 78 -2.93 12.74 -15.35
C PRO A 78 -4.03 11.67 -15.42
N ILE A 79 -4.86 11.77 -16.46
CA ILE A 79 -5.91 10.77 -16.74
C ILE A 79 -5.28 9.55 -17.44
N ALA A 80 -4.28 9.77 -18.30
CA ALA A 80 -3.55 8.72 -19.00
C ALA A 80 -2.76 7.87 -18.00
N ASP A 81 -2.89 6.55 -18.13
CA ASP A 81 -2.34 5.62 -17.13
C ASP A 81 -0.82 5.66 -17.04
N GLY A 82 -0.12 5.76 -18.18
CA GLY A 82 1.34 5.83 -18.23
C GLY A 82 1.91 7.07 -17.52
N GLU A 83 1.34 8.25 -17.79
CA GLU A 83 1.76 9.51 -17.15
C GLU A 83 1.44 9.51 -15.64
N ARG A 84 0.26 9.01 -15.26
CA ARG A 84 -0.12 8.87 -13.85
C ARG A 84 0.78 7.89 -13.12
N LYS A 85 1.17 6.78 -13.77
CA LYS A 85 2.13 5.82 -13.21
C LYS A 85 3.51 6.44 -13.05
N ALA A 86 3.98 7.23 -14.01
CA ALA A 86 5.25 7.95 -13.92
C ALA A 86 5.25 8.98 -12.77
N LEU A 87 4.14 9.71 -12.59
CA LEU A 87 3.94 10.59 -11.44
C LEU A 87 3.97 9.79 -10.13
N GLY A 88 3.23 8.69 -10.05
CA GLY A 88 3.22 7.81 -8.89
C GLY A 88 4.63 7.30 -8.54
N LYS A 89 5.40 6.90 -9.55
CA LYS A 89 6.79 6.46 -9.37
C LYS A 89 7.66 7.58 -8.80
N SER A 90 7.54 8.79 -9.34
CA SER A 90 8.30 9.96 -8.86
C SER A 90 8.02 10.27 -7.40
N ILE A 91 6.76 10.15 -6.98
CA ILE A 91 6.32 10.34 -5.59
C ILE A 91 6.91 9.24 -4.70
N ALA A 92 6.79 7.97 -5.10
CA ALA A 92 7.32 6.83 -4.34
C ALA A 92 8.85 6.92 -4.16
N THR A 93 9.59 7.28 -5.22
CA THR A 93 11.04 7.51 -5.16
C THR A 93 11.40 8.65 -4.21
N SER A 94 10.69 9.79 -4.25
CA SER A 94 10.94 10.89 -3.31
C SER A 94 10.70 10.46 -1.85
N ILE A 95 9.61 9.76 -1.57
CA ILE A 95 9.34 9.23 -0.22
C ILE A 95 10.47 8.30 0.24
N LYS A 96 10.82 7.31 -0.57
CA LYS A 96 11.88 6.33 -0.28
C LYS A 96 13.21 7.01 0.07
N HIS A 97 13.61 8.00 -0.72
CA HIS A 97 14.87 8.72 -0.50
C HIS A 97 14.91 9.55 0.80
N ASN A 98 13.76 9.91 1.35
CA ASN A 98 13.71 10.70 2.58
C ASN A 98 13.44 9.86 3.84
N LEU A 99 13.16 8.56 3.69
CA LEU A 99 13.13 7.63 4.81
C LEU A 99 14.50 7.59 5.49
N LYS A 100 14.49 7.37 6.80
CA LYS A 100 15.71 7.16 7.59
C LYS A 100 16.45 5.90 7.14
N ASP A 101 15.71 4.86 6.76
CA ASP A 101 16.22 3.69 6.05
C ASP A 101 15.46 3.55 4.71
N PRO A 102 16.11 3.82 3.56
CA PRO A 102 15.48 3.67 2.24
C PRO A 102 15.01 2.25 1.90
N ASN A 103 15.51 1.24 2.62
CA ASN A 103 15.12 -0.16 2.45
C ASN A 103 14.10 -0.62 3.52
N GLU A 104 13.53 0.31 4.29
CA GLU A 104 12.58 0.00 5.37
C GLU A 104 11.30 -0.69 4.87
N PHE A 105 10.88 -0.38 3.64
CA PHE A 105 9.67 -0.93 3.02
C PHE A 105 10.01 -1.68 1.73
N ASP A 106 9.38 -2.84 1.54
CA ASP A 106 9.51 -3.66 0.34
C ASP A 106 8.69 -3.08 -0.83
N LYS A 107 7.55 -2.45 -0.52
CA LYS A 107 6.61 -1.93 -1.53
C LYS A 107 6.10 -0.55 -1.18
N TYR A 108 5.79 0.22 -2.22
CA TYR A 108 5.23 1.56 -2.14
C TYR A 108 3.95 1.60 -2.98
N THR A 109 2.81 1.78 -2.32
CA THR A 109 1.49 1.89 -2.98
C THR A 109 1.11 3.35 -3.07
N VAL A 110 1.04 3.92 -4.27
CA VAL A 110 0.59 5.31 -4.47
C VAL A 110 -0.86 5.31 -4.93
N LEU A 111 -1.73 5.96 -4.14
CA LEU A 111 -3.16 6.09 -4.40
C LEU A 111 -3.52 7.55 -4.69
N PHE A 112 -4.12 7.79 -5.85
CA PHE A 112 -4.76 9.07 -6.17
C PHE A 112 -6.24 8.98 -5.80
N VAL A 113 -6.62 9.65 -4.71
CA VAL A 113 -7.95 9.57 -4.12
C VAL A 113 -8.75 10.80 -4.53
N THR A 114 -9.89 10.60 -5.18
CA THR A 114 -10.87 11.65 -5.45
C THR A 114 -11.95 11.60 -4.37
N LYS A 115 -12.12 12.69 -3.63
CA LYS A 115 -13.11 12.86 -2.58
C LYS A 115 -14.05 14.00 -2.98
N VAL A 116 -15.33 13.69 -3.16
CA VAL A 116 -16.38 14.67 -3.46
C VAL A 116 -17.39 14.66 -2.33
N GLU A 117 -17.64 15.82 -1.73
CA GLU A 117 -18.66 16.02 -0.72
C GLU A 117 -19.89 16.69 -1.35
N SER A 118 -21.08 16.13 -1.08
CA SER A 118 -22.35 16.65 -1.57
C SER A 118 -23.38 16.57 -0.46
N GLY A 119 -23.54 17.66 0.29
CA GLY A 119 -24.34 17.69 1.51
C GLY A 119 -23.74 16.75 2.56
N SER A 120 -24.52 15.78 3.04
CA SER A 120 -24.08 14.79 4.04
C SER A 120 -23.43 13.54 3.43
N VAL A 121 -23.24 13.48 2.11
CA VAL A 121 -22.68 12.31 1.41
C VAL A 121 -21.26 12.61 0.96
N THR A 122 -20.31 11.76 1.38
CA THR A 122 -18.93 11.76 0.90
C THR A 122 -18.74 10.57 -0.04
N LYS A 123 -18.40 10.85 -1.30
CA LYS A 123 -18.01 9.83 -2.28
C LYS A 123 -16.49 9.81 -2.39
N ARG A 124 -15.90 8.62 -2.30
CA ARG A 124 -14.47 8.41 -2.49
C ARG A 124 -14.24 7.43 -3.64
N ASN A 125 -13.42 7.81 -4.60
CA ASN A 125 -12.89 6.93 -5.63
C ASN A 125 -11.35 6.95 -5.54
N TRP A 126 -10.69 5.88 -5.95
CA TRP A 126 -9.24 5.83 -5.97
C TRP A 126 -8.72 5.03 -7.16
N VAL A 127 -7.57 5.45 -7.66
CA VAL A 127 -6.75 4.71 -8.61
C VAL A 127 -5.32 4.72 -8.09
N GLY A 128 -4.60 3.62 -8.26
CA GLY A 128 -3.25 3.55 -7.72
C GLY A 128 -2.39 2.49 -8.37
N ASN A 129 -1.10 2.58 -8.07
CA ASN A 129 -0.07 1.66 -8.53
C ASN A 129 0.77 1.21 -7.34
N VAL A 130 1.26 -0.02 -7.41
CA VAL A 130 2.23 -0.58 -6.47
C VAL A 130 3.59 -0.59 -7.16
N PHE A 131 4.61 -0.14 -6.44
CA PHE A 131 6.00 -0.15 -6.88
C PHE A 131 6.84 -0.97 -5.91
N GLU A 132 7.68 -1.86 -6.43
CA GLU A 132 8.64 -2.60 -5.62
C GLU A 132 9.81 -1.68 -5.23
N SER A 133 10.37 -1.84 -4.03
CA SER A 133 11.48 -1.00 -3.58
C SER A 133 12.69 -1.08 -4.52
N THR A 134 12.90 -2.23 -5.16
CA THR A 134 14.03 -2.44 -6.10
C THR A 134 13.92 -1.68 -7.41
N GLU A 135 12.72 -1.18 -7.79
CA GLU A 135 12.53 -0.38 -9.01
C GLU A 135 12.50 1.14 -8.75
N LEU A 136 12.63 1.56 -7.49
CA LEU A 136 12.50 2.94 -7.02
C LEU A 136 13.82 3.63 -6.68
#